data_AF-A0A840Q250-F1
#
_entry.id   AF-A0A840Q250-F1
#
_cell.length_a   1.000
_cell.length_b   1.000
_cell.length_c   1.000
_cell.angle_alpha   90.00
_cell.angle_beta   90.00
_cell.angle_gamma   90.00
#
_symmetry.space_group_name_H-M   'P 1'
#
loop_
_entity.id
_entity.type
_entity.pdbx_description
1 polymer ?
#
loop_
_entity_poly.entity_id
_entity_poly.type
_entity_poly.pdbx_seq_one_letter_code
_entity_poly.pdbx_strand_id
1 'polypeptide(L)' 'MRYSSAPRCSACEHRAILERETADRLVLESGGVLVTYDCPEGNGVHLCSPDFERGNSPLS' A
#
# COMPACT_ATOMS: atom_id res chain seq x y z
N MET A 1 -11.86 -7.25 -6.78
CA MET A 1 -11.74 -5.78 -6.65
C MET A 1 -10.58 -5.29 -7.50
N ARG A 2 -10.68 -4.10 -8.11
CA ARG A 2 -9.55 -3.44 -8.79
C ARG A 2 -8.91 -2.44 -7.85
N TYR A 3 -7.58 -2.38 -7.84
CA TYR A 3 -6.80 -1.44 -7.03
C TYR A 3 -7.25 0.02 -7.20
N SER A 4 -7.62 0.42 -8.43
CA SER A 4 -8.05 1.80 -8.76
C SER A 4 -9.40 2.21 -8.15
N SER A 5 -10.23 1.26 -7.72
CA SER A 5 -11.53 1.52 -7.08
C SER A 5 -11.50 1.32 -5.56
N ALA A 6 -10.33 1.01 -5.00
CA ALA A 6 -10.17 0.83 -3.57
C ALA A 6 -10.37 2.17 -2.83
N PRO A 7 -11.05 2.16 -1.67
CA PRO A 7 -11.18 3.36 -0.85
C PRO A 7 -9.80 3.91 -0.46
N ARG A 8 -9.65 5.23 -0.40
CA ARG A 8 -8.37 5.87 -0.06
C ARG A 8 -8.39 6.32 1.40
N CYS A 9 -7.37 5.96 2.16
CA CYS A 9 -7.23 6.42 3.53
C CYS A 9 -6.66 7.83 3.56
N SER A 10 -7.44 8.81 4.04
CA SER A 10 -6.97 10.19 4.21
C SER A 10 -5.85 10.35 5.22
N ALA A 11 -5.79 9.50 6.24
CA ALA A 11 -4.73 9.54 7.25
C ALA A 11 -3.38 9.01 6.72
N CYS A 12 -3.40 8.09 5.76
CA CYS A 12 -2.20 7.47 5.17
C CYS A 12 -1.93 8.02 3.78
N GLU A 13 -1.94 9.35 3.59
CA GLU A 13 -1.56 10.00 2.32
C GLU A 13 -2.41 9.57 1.10
N HIS A 14 -3.71 9.32 1.30
CA HIS A 14 -4.61 8.79 0.26
C HIS A 14 -4.18 7.44 -0.33
N ARG A 15 -3.45 6.62 0.43
CA ARG A 15 -3.11 5.25 0.03
C ARG A 15 -4.35 4.36 -0.02
N ALA A 16 -4.33 3.39 -0.93
CA ALA A 16 -5.44 2.46 -1.15
C ALA A 16 -5.62 1.53 0.05
N ILE A 17 -6.83 1.47 0.60
CA ILE A 17 -7.24 0.52 1.63
C ILE A 17 -7.66 -0.77 0.93
N LEU A 18 -7.00 -1.86 1.25
CA LEU A 18 -7.22 -3.18 0.69
C LEU A 18 -7.53 -4.18 1.79
N GLU A 19 -8.27 -5.22 1.44
CA GLU A 19 -8.38 -6.40 2.29
C GLU A 19 -7.08 -7.20 2.26
N ARG A 20 -6.78 -7.88 3.38
CA ARG A 20 -5.52 -8.61 3.55
C ARG A 20 -5.28 -9.63 2.45
N GLU A 21 -6.30 -10.38 2.02
CA GLU A 21 -6.19 -11.33 0.90
C GLU A 21 -5.85 -10.66 -0.43
N THR A 22 -6.41 -9.48 -0.71
CA THR A 22 -6.13 -8.75 -1.95
C THR A 22 -4.71 -8.18 -1.91
N ALA A 23 -4.29 -7.66 -0.76
CA ALA A 23 -2.98 -7.10 -0.57
C ALA A 23 -1.88 -8.18 -0.68
N ASP A 24 -2.10 -9.35 -0.08
CA ASP A 24 -1.19 -10.51 -0.17
C ASP A 24 -1.02 -10.99 -1.62
N ARG A 25 -2.13 -11.10 -2.36
CA ARG A 25 -2.10 -11.44 -3.78
C ARG A 25 -1.27 -10.44 -4.59
N LEU A 26 -1.43 -9.14 -4.34
CA LEU A 26 -0.66 -8.10 -5.03
C LEU A 26 0.83 -8.15 -4.70
N VAL A 27 1.20 -8.44 -3.45
CA VAL A 27 2.61 -8.65 -3.06
C VAL A 27 3.20 -9.85 -3.81
N LEU A 28 2.45 -10.95 -3.89
CA LEU A 28 2.86 -12.16 -4.59
C LEU A 28 2.99 -11.92 -6.11
N GLU A 29 1.99 -11.30 -6.74
CA GLU A 29 1.99 -10.95 -8.16
C GLU A 29 3.12 -9.97 -8.50
N SER A 30 3.44 -9.08 -7.58
CA SER A 30 4.51 -8.10 -7.75
C SER A 30 5.91 -8.66 -7.47
N GLY A 31 6.03 -9.95 -7.14
CA GLY A 31 7.31 -10.62 -6.92
C GLY A 31 8.15 -10.03 -5.78
N GLY A 32 7.52 -9.48 -4.75
CA GLY A 32 8.21 -8.88 -3.59
C GLY A 32 8.61 -7.41 -3.76
N VAL A 33 8.18 -6.74 -4.84
CA VAL A 33 8.37 -5.28 -5.02
C VAL A 33 7.41 -4.46 -4.15
N LEU A 34 6.26 -5.04 -3.78
CA LEU A 34 5.30 -4.44 -2.87
C LEU A 34 5.40 -5.10 -1.49
N VAL A 35 5.16 -4.33 -0.43
CA VAL A 35 5.01 -4.80 0.94
C VAL A 35 3.65 -4.37 1.49
N THR A 36 3.06 -5.21 2.32
CA THR A 36 1.83 -4.89 3.04
C THR A 36 2.13 -4.21 4.36
N TYR A 37 1.28 -3.27 4.75
CA TYR A 37 1.30 -2.68 6.09
C TYR A 37 -0.12 -2.44 6.60
N ASP A 38 -0.37 -2.67 7.88
CA ASP A 38 -1.67 -2.42 8.48
C ASP A 38 -1.91 -0.92 8.64
N CYS A 39 -3.13 -0.48 8.34
CA CYS A 39 -3.54 0.90 8.56
C CYS A 39 -3.57 1.19 10.08
N PRO A 40 -2.90 2.25 10.57
CA PRO A 40 -2.90 2.60 11.99
C PRO A 40 -4.31 2.94 12.51
N GLU A 41 -5.19 3.42 11.63
CA GLU A 41 -6.59 3.72 11.93
C GLU A 41 -7.50 2.47 11.93
N GLY A 42 -6.96 1.30 11.60
CA GLY A 42 -7.73 0.05 11.53
C GLY A 42 -8.65 -0.07 10.30
N ASN A 43 -8.47 0.78 9.28
CA ASN A 43 -9.31 0.77 8.07
C ASN A 43 -9.05 -0.44 7.15
N GLY A 44 -7.91 -1.12 7.27
CA GLY A 44 -7.54 -2.27 6.44
C GLY A 44 -6.03 -2.39 6.25
N VAL A 45 -5.62 -3.03 5.15
CA VAL A 45 -4.20 -3.21 4.77
C VAL A 45 -3.88 -2.31 3.59
N HIS A 46 -2.70 -1.73 3.61
CA HIS A 46 -2.18 -0.90 2.56
C HIS A 46 -0.97 -1.55 1.90
N LEU A 47 -0.67 -1.13 0.67
CA LEU A 47 0.53 -1.54 -0.06
C LEU A 47 1.51 -0.38 -0.15
N CYS A 48 2.78 -0.69 0.04
CA CYS A 48 3.89 0.24 -0.11
C CYS A 48 4.95 -0.38 -1.04
N SER A 49 5.57 0.41 -1.91
CA SER A 49 6.76 -0.03 -2.64
C SER A 49 7.98 0.67 -2.04
N PRO A 50 8.88 -0.03 -1.33
CA PRO A 50 10.06 0.58 -0.73
C PRO A 50 11.01 1.17 -1.79
N ASP A 51 10.99 0.66 -3.02
CA ASP A 51 11.74 1.21 -4.15
C ASP A 51 11.21 2.58 -4.60
N PHE A 52 9.88 2.78 -4.54
CA PHE A 52 9.23 4.04 -4.90
C PHE A 52 9.46 5.12 -3.83
N GLU A 53 9.43 4.74 -2.55
CA GLU A 53 9.68 5.64 -1.42
C GLU A 53 11.17 6.02 -1.28
N ARG A 54 12.08 5.18 -1.78
CA ARG A 54 13.52 5.53 -1.86
C ARG A 54 13.81 6.71 -2.78
N GLY A 55 12.87 7.11 -3.63
CA GLY A 55 12.94 8.35 -4.41
C GLY A 55 12.60 9.62 -3.61
N ASN A 56 12.08 9.50 -2.38
CA ASN A 56 11.65 10.64 -1.57
C ASN A 56 12.54 10.88 -0.36
N SER A 57 13.82 10.49 -0.38
CA SER A 57 14.78 10.99 0.60
C SER A 57 15.00 12.50 0.35
N PRO A 58 14.58 13.41 1.25
CA PRO A 58 15.05 14.79 1.22
C PRO A 58 16.51 14.80 1.66
N LEU A 59 17.42 14.51 0.73
CA LEU A 59 18.78 15.01 0.81
C LEU A 59 18.77 16.37 0.08
N SER A 60 18.38 17.42 0.79
CA SER A 60 18.61 18.82 0.41
C SER A 60 18.82 19.65 1.67
#